data_AF-A0A661RJD1-F1
#
_entry.id   AF-A0A661RJD1-F1
#
_cell.length_a   1.000
_cell.length_b   1.000
_cell.length_c   1.000
_cell.angle_alpha   90.00
_cell.angle_beta   90.00
_cell.angle_gamma   90.00
#
_symmetry.space_group_name_H-M   'P 1'
#
loop_
_entity.id
_entity.type
_entity.pdbx_description
1 polymer ?
#
loop_
_entity_poly.entity_id
_entity_poly.type
_entity_poly.pdbx_seq_one_letter_code
_entity_poly.pdbx_strand_id
1 'polypeptide(L)'
;GEKAGWEYLTKLNENVAFYTKSGNAPTELVGRGEYLLGLGADENVLKRIKDGYPLQWSVPVEGIGYEGNYCTILKGTKKLDLCKKVMDYLGSEEISKFLGDMGYIPPRAGSVSALYGDVQPKFIDLDHAWAVKNKRRIVKLWKSKFLMKETAKAKKVGDAKEKKAAAQE
;
A
#
# COMPACT_ATOMS: atom_id res chain seq x y z
N GLY A 1 8.35 -4.88 19.25
CA GLY A 1 8.31 -4.82 17.77
C GLY A 1 9.27 -3.79 17.18
N GLU A 2 9.35 -2.55 17.68
CA GLU A 2 9.97 -1.44 16.93
C GLU A 2 11.46 -1.65 16.56
N LYS A 3 12.32 -2.06 17.50
CA LYS A 3 13.75 -2.30 17.20
C LYS A 3 13.96 -3.34 16.09
N ALA A 4 13.37 -4.52 16.26
CA ALA A 4 13.45 -5.60 15.27
C ALA A 4 12.83 -5.20 13.91
N GLY A 5 11.73 -4.44 13.92
CA GLY A 5 11.11 -3.92 12.71
C GLY A 5 12.04 -2.97 11.93
N TRP A 6 12.76 -2.08 12.63
CA TRP A 6 13.75 -1.21 11.98
C TRP A 6 14.97 -1.97 11.45
N GLU A 7 15.42 -3.01 12.16
CA GLU A 7 16.49 -3.89 11.68
C GLU A 7 16.06 -4.63 10.41
N TYR A 8 14.84 -5.16 10.38
CA TYR A 8 14.26 -5.78 9.19
C TYR A 8 14.17 -4.80 8.02
N LEU A 9 13.58 -3.61 8.23
CA LEU A 9 13.45 -2.60 7.17
C LEU A 9 14.81 -2.14 6.63
N THR A 10 15.84 -2.10 7.48
CA THR A 10 17.20 -1.74 7.07
C THR A 10 17.79 -2.78 6.13
N LYS A 11 17.62 -4.08 6.43
CA LYS A 11 18.07 -5.17 5.55
C LYS A 11 17.25 -5.23 4.26
N LEU A 12 15.92 -5.08 4.37
CA LEU A 12 15.03 -5.06 3.22
C LEU A 12 15.41 -3.96 2.22
N ASN A 13 15.75 -2.77 2.72
CA ASN A 13 16.14 -1.62 1.89
C ASN A 13 17.35 -1.90 0.98
N GLU A 14 18.23 -2.85 1.31
CA GLU A 14 19.36 -3.23 0.44
C GLU A 14 18.89 -3.82 -0.90
N ASN A 15 17.67 -4.36 -0.92
CA ASN A 15 17.04 -4.94 -2.11
C ASN A 15 16.00 -4.02 -2.76
N VAL A 16 15.73 -2.84 -2.19
CA VAL A 16 14.75 -1.89 -2.73
C VAL A 16 15.39 -1.06 -3.83
N ALA A 17 14.84 -1.13 -5.03
CA ALA A 17 15.30 -0.33 -6.17
C ALA A 17 14.95 1.16 -6.00
N PHE A 18 13.71 1.45 -5.59
CA PHE A 18 13.23 2.78 -5.23
C PHE A 18 11.89 2.70 -4.49
N TYR A 19 11.55 3.74 -3.75
CA TYR A 19 10.22 3.90 -3.16
C TYR A 19 9.28 4.68 -4.07
N THR A 20 8.14 4.09 -4.40
CA THR A 20 7.11 4.73 -5.21
C THR A 20 6.36 5.81 -4.42
N LYS A 21 5.87 6.84 -5.12
CA LYS A 21 4.97 7.86 -4.52
C LYS A 21 3.55 7.34 -4.30
N SER A 22 3.10 6.41 -5.16
CA SER A 22 1.77 5.79 -5.11
C SER A 22 1.88 4.37 -4.58
N GLY A 23 0.94 3.97 -3.71
CA GLY A 23 0.86 2.64 -3.13
C GLY A 23 0.54 1.52 -4.13
N ASN A 24 -0.12 1.85 -5.24
CA ASN A 24 -0.50 0.89 -6.28
C ASN A 24 0.51 0.79 -7.43
N ALA A 25 1.51 1.68 -7.47
CA ALA A 25 2.55 1.62 -8.49
C ALA A 25 3.35 0.30 -8.50
N PRO A 26 3.66 -0.36 -7.37
CA PRO A 26 4.34 -1.65 -7.37
C PRO A 26 3.58 -2.73 -8.16
N THR A 27 2.26 -2.82 -8.03
CA THR A 27 1.42 -3.78 -8.77
C THR A 27 1.54 -3.59 -10.29
N GLU A 28 1.52 -2.34 -10.74
CA GLU A 28 1.68 -2.00 -12.16
C GLU A 28 3.07 -2.34 -12.69
N LEU A 29 4.11 -2.04 -11.91
CA LEU A 29 5.51 -2.25 -12.28
C LEU A 29 5.85 -3.73 -12.39
N VAL A 30 5.39 -4.54 -11.43
CA VAL A 30 5.54 -6.01 -11.51
C VAL A 30 4.71 -6.56 -12.66
N GLY A 31 3.49 -6.05 -12.82
CA GLY A 31 2.60 -6.53 -13.86
C GLY A 31 3.12 -6.27 -15.28
N ARG A 32 3.87 -5.19 -15.48
CA ARG A 32 4.58 -4.89 -16.74
C ARG A 32 5.90 -5.66 -16.90
N GLY A 33 6.31 -6.43 -15.90
CA GLY A 33 7.59 -7.15 -15.89
C GLY A 33 8.80 -6.24 -15.67
N GLU A 34 8.60 -4.98 -15.25
CA GLU A 34 9.69 -4.03 -14.98
C GLU A 34 10.43 -4.38 -13.67
N TYR A 35 9.73 -5.01 -12.72
CA TYR A 35 10.28 -5.44 -11.43
C TYR A 35 9.78 -6.84 -11.07
N LEU A 36 10.64 -7.62 -10.40
CA LEU A 36 10.30 -8.99 -10.01
C LEU A 36 9.28 -9.04 -8.85
N LEU A 37 9.39 -8.10 -7.91
CA LEU A 37 8.61 -8.09 -6.67
C LEU A 37 8.20 -6.67 -6.32
N GLY A 38 6.95 -6.51 -5.89
CA GLY A 38 6.37 -5.27 -5.42
C GLY A 38 5.70 -5.49 -4.08
N LEU A 39 6.01 -4.63 -3.10
CA LEU A 39 5.28 -4.58 -1.83
C LEU A 39 4.21 -3.49 -1.94
N GLY A 40 2.94 -3.88 -1.89
CA GLY A 40 1.81 -2.98 -2.09
C GLY A 40 0.54 -3.49 -1.41
N ALA A 41 -0.54 -2.72 -1.58
CA ALA A 41 -1.88 -3.15 -1.19
C ALA A 41 -2.45 -4.11 -2.25
N ASP A 42 -3.47 -4.86 -1.85
CA ASP A 42 -4.25 -5.76 -2.72
C ASP A 42 -5.14 -5.02 -3.72
N GLU A 43 -5.22 -3.70 -3.61
CA GLU A 43 -5.96 -2.85 -4.54
C GLU A 43 -5.56 -3.11 -6.00
N ASN A 44 -6.57 -3.32 -6.85
CA ASN A 44 -6.43 -3.58 -8.28
C ASN A 44 -5.68 -4.86 -8.66
N VAL A 45 -5.15 -5.64 -7.72
CA VAL A 45 -4.42 -6.88 -8.01
C VAL A 45 -5.30 -7.86 -8.78
N LEU A 46 -6.51 -8.13 -8.28
CA LEU A 46 -7.47 -9.01 -8.96
C LEU A 46 -7.82 -8.49 -10.36
N LYS A 47 -8.00 -7.17 -10.49
CA LYS A 47 -8.28 -6.56 -11.79
C LYS A 47 -7.13 -6.81 -12.77
N ARG A 48 -5.87 -6.63 -12.35
CA ARG A 48 -4.72 -6.82 -13.24
C ARG A 48 -4.53 -8.28 -13.63
N ILE A 49 -4.77 -9.22 -12.72
CA ILE A 49 -4.81 -10.65 -13.05
C ILE A 49 -5.89 -10.93 -14.10
N LYS A 50 -7.10 -10.38 -13.94
CA LYS A 50 -8.20 -10.50 -14.92
C LYS A 50 -7.89 -9.85 -16.27
N ASP A 51 -7.13 -8.76 -16.27
CA ASP A 51 -6.66 -8.07 -17.48
C ASP A 51 -5.52 -8.85 -18.19
N GLY A 52 -5.07 -9.99 -17.66
CA GLY A 52 -4.06 -10.86 -18.27
C GLY A 52 -2.61 -10.53 -17.89
N TYR A 53 -2.39 -9.70 -16.87
CA TYR A 53 -1.04 -9.40 -16.41
C TYR A 53 -0.44 -10.66 -15.72
N PRO A 54 0.85 -10.97 -15.94
CA PRO A 54 1.52 -12.13 -15.33
C PRO A 54 1.87 -11.87 -13.86
N LEU A 55 0.85 -11.65 -13.04
CA LEU A 55 0.96 -11.33 -11.62
C LEU A 55 0.55 -12.50 -10.74
N GLN A 56 1.31 -12.72 -9.67
CA GLN A 56 0.92 -13.58 -8.56
C GLN A 56 0.76 -12.74 -7.30
N TRP A 57 -0.40 -12.87 -6.64
CA TRP A 57 -0.63 -12.31 -5.32
C TRP A 57 -0.25 -13.33 -4.25
N SER A 58 0.43 -12.89 -3.20
CA SER A 58 0.77 -13.73 -2.06
C SER A 58 0.81 -12.92 -0.78
N VAL A 59 0.38 -13.55 0.31
CA VAL A 59 0.36 -12.97 1.66
C VAL A 59 1.49 -13.59 2.48
N PRO A 60 2.38 -12.80 3.10
CA PRO A 60 3.40 -13.33 4.01
C PRO A 60 2.80 -14.21 5.11
N VAL A 61 3.45 -15.34 5.40
CA VAL A 61 2.97 -16.35 6.36
C VAL A 61 2.95 -15.83 7.80
N GLU A 62 3.80 -14.85 8.10
CA GLU A 62 3.85 -14.15 9.37
C GLU A 62 2.58 -13.34 9.62
N GLY A 63 1.91 -12.90 8.55
CA GLY A 63 0.72 -12.08 8.53
C GLY A 63 0.97 -10.66 8.01
N ILE A 64 -0.12 -9.93 7.79
CA ILE A 64 -0.12 -8.56 7.26
C ILE A 64 -0.83 -7.59 8.20
N GLY A 65 -0.48 -6.31 8.08
CA GLY A 65 -1.31 -5.23 8.62
C GLY A 65 -2.61 -5.09 7.81
N TYR A 66 -3.53 -4.28 8.33
CA TYR A 66 -4.77 -3.95 7.66
C TYR A 66 -5.14 -2.49 7.93
N GLU A 67 -5.92 -1.93 7.02
CA GLU A 67 -6.61 -0.67 7.25
C GLU A 67 -8.04 -0.76 6.72
N GLY A 68 -8.94 -0.01 7.36
CA GLY A 68 -10.31 0.12 6.88
C GLY A 68 -10.41 1.22 5.82
N ASN A 69 -11.25 0.99 4.82
CA ASN A 69 -11.72 2.05 3.93
C ASN A 69 -12.91 2.75 4.59
N TYR A 70 -12.73 4.03 4.92
CA TYR A 70 -13.73 4.80 5.66
C TYR A 70 -14.33 5.91 4.80
N CYS A 71 -15.66 6.01 4.83
CA CYS A 71 -16.39 7.18 4.36
C CYS A 71 -16.84 8.01 5.56
N THR A 72 -16.73 9.34 5.47
CA THR A 72 -17.06 10.24 6.60
C THR A 72 -17.86 11.44 6.11
N ILE A 73 -18.80 11.91 6.95
CA ILE A 73 -19.52 13.16 6.72
C ILE A 73 -18.77 14.29 7.42
N LEU A 74 -18.39 15.32 6.67
CA LEU A 74 -17.71 16.49 7.22
C LEU A 74 -18.66 17.33 8.08
N LYS A 75 -18.17 17.74 9.26
CA LYS A 75 -18.89 18.62 10.18
C LYS A 75 -19.24 19.94 9.49
N GLY A 76 -20.48 20.40 9.67
CA GLY A 76 -20.96 21.68 9.13
C GLY A 76 -21.49 21.63 7.69
N THR A 77 -21.64 20.43 7.10
CA THR A 77 -22.30 20.31 5.79
C THR A 77 -23.73 20.86 5.82
N LYS A 78 -24.10 21.64 4.80
CA LYS A 78 -25.49 22.12 4.59
C LYS A 78 -26.39 21.05 3.98
N LYS A 79 -25.84 19.89 3.60
CA LYS A 79 -26.53 18.80 2.89
C LYS A 79 -26.54 17.50 3.70
N LEU A 80 -26.73 17.60 5.03
CA LEU A 80 -26.61 16.45 5.93
C LEU A 80 -27.52 15.28 5.54
N ASP A 81 -28.78 15.55 5.20
CA ASP A 81 -29.74 14.49 4.85
C ASP A 81 -29.35 13.76 3.56
N LEU A 82 -28.80 14.47 2.57
CA LEU A 82 -28.28 13.85 1.36
C LEU A 82 -27.03 13.01 1.67
N CYS A 83 -26.12 13.53 2.47
CA CYS A 83 -24.93 12.77 2.88
C CYS A 83 -25.29 11.48 3.62
N LYS A 84 -26.31 11.51 4.50
CA LYS A 84 -26.81 10.31 5.18
C LYS A 84 -27.31 9.25 4.20
N LYS A 85 -28.13 9.64 3.22
CA LYS A 85 -28.62 8.72 2.17
C LYS A 85 -27.47 8.07 1.38
N VAL A 86 -26.40 8.83 1.11
CA VAL A 86 -25.20 8.28 0.46
C VAL A 86 -24.49 7.28 1.37
N MET A 87 -24.33 7.59 2.67
CA MET A 87 -23.73 6.66 3.64
C MET A 87 -24.56 5.38 3.77
N ASP A 88 -25.90 5.49 3.79
CA ASP A 88 -26.80 4.33 3.84
C ASP A 88 -26.62 3.44 2.60
N TYR A 89 -26.52 4.05 1.41
CA TYR A 89 -26.25 3.33 0.17
C TYR A 89 -24.88 2.63 0.19
N LEU A 90 -23.82 3.34 0.61
CA LEU A 90 -22.47 2.78 0.74
C LEU A 90 -22.40 1.62 1.75
N GLY A 91 -23.27 1.62 2.75
CA GLY A 91 -23.41 0.54 3.73
C GLY A 91 -24.30 -0.62 3.27
N SER A 92 -24.91 -0.56 2.09
CA SER A 92 -25.82 -1.59 1.60
C SER A 92 -25.13 -2.94 1.35
N GLU A 93 -25.92 -4.00 1.28
CA GLU A 93 -25.44 -5.33 0.92
C GLU A 93 -24.90 -5.38 -0.51
N GLU A 94 -25.55 -4.66 -1.44
CA GLU A 94 -25.10 -4.54 -2.82
C GLU A 94 -23.68 -3.99 -2.92
N ILE A 95 -23.39 -2.90 -2.21
CA ILE A 95 -22.03 -2.32 -2.19
C ILE A 95 -21.03 -3.27 -1.53
N SER A 96 -21.43 -3.97 -0.46
CA SER A 96 -20.56 -4.96 0.17
C SER A 96 -20.19 -6.10 -0.78
N LYS A 97 -21.16 -6.61 -1.55
CA LYS A 97 -20.92 -7.64 -2.56
C LYS A 97 -20.04 -7.12 -3.69
N PHE A 98 -20.32 -5.91 -4.18
CA PHE A 98 -19.51 -5.25 -5.20
C PHE A 98 -18.04 -5.12 -4.79
N LEU A 99 -17.77 -4.70 -3.55
CA LEU A 99 -16.40 -4.63 -3.00
C LEU A 99 -15.75 -6.02 -2.92
N GLY A 100 -16.50 -7.04 -2.52
CA GLY A 100 -16.04 -8.44 -2.53
C GLY A 100 -15.63 -8.89 -3.95
N ASP A 101 -16.46 -8.61 -4.95
CA ASP A 101 -16.21 -8.97 -6.36
C ASP A 101 -14.98 -8.25 -6.95
N MET A 102 -14.67 -7.05 -6.44
CA MET A 102 -13.44 -6.31 -6.75
C MET A 102 -12.19 -6.89 -6.07
N GLY A 103 -12.35 -7.79 -5.10
CA GLY A 103 -11.27 -8.44 -4.35
C GLY A 103 -11.01 -7.86 -2.96
N TYR A 104 -11.75 -6.84 -2.52
CA TYR A 104 -11.64 -6.34 -1.15
C TYR A 104 -12.26 -7.31 -0.15
N ILE A 105 -11.93 -7.15 1.14
CA ILE A 105 -12.54 -7.87 2.26
C ILE A 105 -13.64 -6.99 2.87
N PRO A 106 -14.92 -7.27 2.60
CA PRO A 106 -16.00 -6.42 3.09
C PRO A 106 -16.29 -6.71 4.57
N PRO A 107 -16.70 -5.71 5.36
CA PRO A 107 -16.99 -5.90 6.79
C PRO A 107 -18.30 -6.64 7.06
N ARG A 108 -19.19 -6.78 6.06
CA ARG A 108 -20.48 -7.46 6.20
C ARG A 108 -20.29 -8.97 5.97
N ALA A 109 -20.80 -9.77 6.90
CA ALA A 109 -20.83 -11.22 6.77
C ALA A 109 -21.58 -11.65 5.50
N GLY A 110 -21.07 -12.69 4.83
CA GLY A 110 -21.66 -13.25 3.60
C GLY A 110 -21.13 -12.63 2.30
N SER A 111 -20.37 -11.54 2.34
CA SER A 111 -19.63 -11.04 1.18
C SER A 111 -18.21 -11.60 1.17
N VAL A 112 -17.89 -12.42 0.17
CA VAL A 112 -16.58 -13.07 0.04
C VAL A 112 -15.69 -12.29 -0.93
N SER A 113 -14.42 -12.10 -0.56
CA SER A 113 -13.44 -11.49 -1.47
C SER A 113 -13.17 -12.43 -2.63
N ALA A 114 -13.31 -11.96 -3.86
CA ALA A 114 -12.93 -12.72 -5.05
C ALA A 114 -11.41 -12.91 -5.20
N LEU A 115 -10.59 -12.16 -4.44
CA LEU A 115 -9.13 -12.31 -4.42
C LEU A 115 -8.68 -13.36 -3.39
N TYR A 116 -9.29 -13.35 -2.19
CA TYR A 116 -8.89 -14.23 -1.09
C TYR A 116 -9.75 -15.49 -0.96
N GLY A 117 -10.96 -15.49 -1.53
CA GLY A 117 -11.96 -16.53 -1.33
C GLY A 117 -12.29 -16.72 0.16
N ASP A 118 -12.43 -17.97 0.56
CA ASP A 118 -12.69 -18.35 1.96
C ASP A 118 -11.44 -18.24 2.84
N VAL A 119 -10.25 -18.15 2.25
CA VAL A 119 -8.97 -18.09 2.97
C VAL A 119 -8.60 -16.63 3.20
N GLN A 120 -9.13 -16.09 4.29
CA GLN A 120 -8.78 -14.74 4.75
C GLN A 120 -7.29 -14.65 5.11
N PRO A 121 -6.62 -13.53 4.81
CA PRO A 121 -5.23 -13.34 5.19
C PRO A 121 -5.09 -13.31 6.71
N LYS A 122 -3.95 -13.78 7.20
CA LYS A 122 -3.60 -13.67 8.61
C LYS A 122 -3.31 -12.20 8.92
N PHE A 123 -4.14 -11.59 9.74
CA PHE A 123 -3.92 -10.23 10.23
C PHE A 123 -3.09 -10.23 11.52
N ILE A 124 -2.15 -9.30 11.61
CA ILE A 124 -1.44 -9.05 12.86
C ILE A 124 -2.33 -8.25 13.81
N ASP A 125 -2.11 -8.39 15.12
CA ASP A 125 -2.71 -7.51 16.11
C ASP A 125 -2.12 -6.10 15.97
N LEU A 126 -2.93 -5.16 15.45
CA LEU A 126 -2.51 -3.82 15.08
C LEU A 126 -3.16 -2.78 15.99
N ASP A 127 -2.33 -2.15 16.83
CA ASP A 127 -2.76 -0.99 17.63
C ASP A 127 -2.83 0.27 16.75
N HIS A 128 -4.02 0.51 16.18
CA HIS A 128 -4.30 1.70 15.37
C HIS A 128 -4.13 3.01 16.16
N ALA A 129 -4.45 3.02 17.47
CA ALA A 129 -4.34 4.22 18.29
C ALA A 129 -2.86 4.62 18.49
N TRP A 130 -2.01 3.63 18.79
CA TRP A 130 -0.57 3.82 18.83
C TRP A 130 -0.01 4.25 17.48
N ALA A 131 -0.44 3.62 16.38
CA ALA A 131 0.01 3.94 15.03
C ALA A 131 -0.30 5.40 14.67
N VAL A 132 -1.52 5.88 14.95
CA VAL A 132 -1.91 7.28 14.72
C VAL A 132 -1.08 8.24 15.58
N LYS A 133 -0.92 7.95 16.88
CA LYS A 133 -0.13 8.79 17.80
C LYS A 133 1.35 8.89 17.40
N ASN A 134 1.90 7.82 16.83
CA ASN A 134 3.33 7.74 16.47
C ASN A 134 3.61 8.03 14.98
N LYS A 135 2.60 8.13 14.12
CA LYS A 135 2.73 8.29 12.66
C LYS A 135 3.77 9.32 12.24
N ARG A 136 3.71 10.53 12.81
CA ARG A 136 4.65 11.62 12.46
C ARG A 136 6.09 11.24 12.77
N ARG A 137 6.35 10.66 13.95
CA ARG A 137 7.68 10.23 14.39
C ARG A 137 8.23 9.13 13.49
N ILE A 138 7.43 8.09 13.26
CA ILE A 138 7.80 6.94 12.45
C ILE A 138 8.09 7.34 11.01
N VAL A 139 7.19 8.10 10.38
CA VAL A 139 7.39 8.58 9.00
C VAL A 139 8.64 9.45 8.91
N LYS A 140 8.85 10.40 9.84
CA LYS A 140 10.05 11.25 9.83
C LYS A 140 11.34 10.42 9.91
N LEU A 141 11.38 9.43 10.80
CA LEU A 141 12.53 8.54 10.97
C LEU A 141 12.75 7.64 9.74
N TRP A 142 11.68 7.11 9.16
CA TRP A 142 11.75 6.31 7.94
C TRP A 142 12.33 7.12 6.78
N LYS A 143 11.82 8.36 6.57
CA LYS A 143 12.31 9.26 5.53
C LYS A 143 13.80 9.60 5.68
N SER A 144 14.26 9.86 6.90
CA SER A 144 15.68 10.18 7.14
C SER A 144 16.60 8.98 6.90
N LYS A 145 16.12 7.76 7.20
CA LYS A 145 16.90 6.53 6.99
C LYS A 145 16.98 6.12 5.53
N PHE A 146 15.88 6.21 4.80
CA PHE A 146 15.76 5.57 3.49
C PHE A 146 15.66 6.57 2.33
N LEU A 147 14.79 7.58 2.41
CA LEU A 147 14.62 8.55 1.31
C LEU A 147 15.75 9.59 1.21
N MET A 148 16.29 10.07 2.33
CA MET A 148 17.40 11.04 2.31
C MET A 148 18.71 10.42 1.83
N LYS A 149 18.89 9.11 2.05
CA LYS A 149 20.02 8.35 1.47
C LYS A 149 19.85 8.12 -0.03
N GLU A 150 18.64 7.80 -0.51
CA GLU A 150 18.36 7.67 -1.95
C GLU A 150 18.67 8.96 -2.72
N THR A 151 18.24 10.12 -2.20
CA THR A 151 18.53 11.43 -2.82
C THR A 151 20.02 11.78 -2.78
N ALA A 152 20.73 11.46 -1.70
CA ALA A 152 22.18 11.66 -1.62
C ALA A 152 22.97 10.72 -2.55
N LYS A 153 22.54 9.46 -2.69
CA LYS A 153 23.15 8.47 -3.59
C LYS A 153 22.85 8.81 -5.05
N ALA A 154 21.61 9.15 -5.38
CA ALA A 154 21.21 9.59 -6.72
C ALA A 154 21.96 10.87 -7.14
N LYS A 155 22.11 11.84 -6.23
CA LYS A 155 22.93 13.03 -6.47
C LYS A 155 24.39 12.68 -6.75
N LYS A 156 25.03 11.85 -5.91
CA LYS A 156 26.41 11.41 -6.13
C LYS A 156 26.61 10.67 -7.45
N VAL A 157 25.64 9.86 -7.87
CA VAL A 157 25.69 9.14 -9.16
C VAL A 157 25.54 10.12 -10.33
N GLY A 158 24.64 11.10 -10.23
CA GLY A 158 24.50 12.19 -11.21
C GLY A 158 25.80 12.99 -11.35
N ASP A 159 26.33 13.49 -10.24
CA ASP A 159 27.56 14.29 -10.20
C ASP A 159 28.77 13.49 -10.77
N ALA A 160 28.85 12.18 -10.52
CA ALA A 160 29.91 11.32 -11.06
C ALA A 160 29.78 11.09 -12.57
N LYS A 161 28.54 11.00 -13.08
CA LYS A 161 28.26 10.83 -14.51
C LYS A 161 28.58 12.10 -15.29
N GLU A 162 28.24 13.26 -14.75
CA GLU A 162 28.60 14.57 -15.30
C GLU A 162 30.11 14.79 -15.33
N LYS A 163 30.82 14.48 -14.24
CA LYS A 163 32.29 14.55 -14.21
C LYS A 163 32.97 13.64 -15.22
N LYS A 164 32.40 12.46 -15.48
CA LYS A 164 32.94 11.52 -16.46
C LYS A 164 32.69 11.99 -17.90
N ALA A 165 31.54 12.61 -18.16
CA ALA A 165 31.24 13.22 -19.47
C ALA A 165 32.17 14.42 -19.75
N ALA A 166 32.38 15.29 -18.77
CA ALA A 166 33.28 16.45 -18.88
C ALA A 166 34.77 16.09 -18.98
N ALA A 167 35.15 14.84 -18.70
CA ALA A 167 36.53 14.34 -18.84
C ALA A 167 36.76 13.57 -20.15
N GLN A 168 35.73 13.44 -20.98
CA GLN A 168 35.77 12.79 -22.30
C GLN A 168 35.66 13.80 -23.46
N GLU A 169 35.49 15.09 -23.15
CA GLU A 169 35.69 16.24 -24.03
C GLU A 169 37.09 16.84 -23.81
#